data_AF-H0EED5-F1
#
_entry.id   AF-H0EED5-F1
#
_cell.length_a   1.000
_cell.length_b   1.000
_cell.length_c   1.000
_cell.angle_alpha   90.00
_cell.angle_beta   90.00
_cell.angle_gamma   90.00
#
_symmetry.space_group_name_H-M   'P 1'
#
loop_
_entity.id
_entity.type
_entity.pdbx_description
1 polymer ?
#
loop_
_entity_poly.entity_id
_entity_poly.type
_entity_poly.pdbx_seq_one_letter_code
_entity_poly.pdbx_strand_id
1 'polypeptide(L)'
;MGPVLDVLTNARYQPLGVRATGDDPQEVSQYGIAAMNGYKDAGITTCGKHFPSYGNLDFLGSSLDMPIITETLEQLSLGALADDSRNERYACMPE
;
A
#
# COMPACT_ATOMS: atom_id res chain seq x y z
N MET A 1 -8.85 8.90 -3.55
CA MET A 1 -7.69 8.06 -3.94
C MET A 1 -7.56 6.93 -2.93
N GLY A 2 -7.81 5.70 -3.35
CA GLY A 2 -7.73 4.48 -2.56
C GLY A 2 -8.01 3.27 -3.45
N PRO A 3 -7.87 2.04 -2.94
CA PRO A 3 -7.64 1.67 -1.52
C PRO A 3 -6.19 1.88 -1.05
N VAL A 4 -5.99 1.78 0.27
CA VAL A 4 -4.66 1.68 0.88
C VAL A 4 -4.20 0.22 0.74
N LEU A 5 -3.04 0.02 0.11
CA LEU A 5 -2.42 -1.30 -0.15
C LEU A 5 -1.12 -1.47 0.65
N ASP A 6 -0.87 -0.59 1.61
CA ASP A 6 0.30 -0.67 2.48
C ASP A 6 0.12 -1.77 3.52
N VAL A 7 1.17 -2.58 3.73
CA VAL A 7 1.23 -3.59 4.79
C VAL A 7 1.88 -2.98 6.02
N LEU A 8 1.17 -2.94 7.14
CA LEU A 8 1.70 -2.36 8.37
C LEU A 8 2.63 -3.36 9.09
N THR A 9 3.88 -3.47 8.65
CA THR A 9 4.87 -4.37 9.26
C THR A 9 5.50 -3.79 10.52
N ASN A 10 5.43 -2.47 10.71
CA ASN A 10 5.95 -1.78 11.89
C ASN A 10 4.90 -0.83 12.49
N ALA A 11 4.29 -1.21 13.61
CA ALA A 11 3.29 -0.39 14.30
C ALA A 11 3.88 0.81 15.07
N ARG A 12 5.21 0.93 15.19
CA ARG A 12 5.83 2.05 15.90
C ARG A 12 5.84 3.30 15.02
N TYR A 13 5.16 4.34 15.49
CA TYR A 13 5.19 5.71 14.95
C TYR A 13 4.81 5.87 13.46
N GLN A 14 3.88 5.06 12.95
CA GLN A 14 3.39 5.21 11.57
C GLN A 14 2.06 5.98 11.50
N PRO A 15 1.93 7.00 10.64
CA PRO A 15 0.66 7.69 10.36
C PRO A 15 -0.44 6.80 9.74
N LEU A 16 -0.10 5.57 9.35
CA LEU A 16 -0.97 4.65 8.62
C LEU A 16 -2.08 4.08 9.52
N GLY A 17 -1.72 3.57 10.70
CA GLY A 17 -2.66 3.04 11.70
C GLY A 17 -3.76 2.15 11.10
N VAL A 18 -5.02 2.42 11.48
CA VAL A 18 -6.22 1.68 11.05
C VAL A 18 -6.57 1.84 9.56
N ARG A 19 -5.78 2.58 8.78
CA ARG A 19 -5.99 2.71 7.34
C ARG A 19 -5.41 1.52 6.56
N ALA A 20 -4.40 0.84 7.12
CA ALA A 20 -3.97 -0.45 6.62
C ALA A 20 -5.02 -1.49 7.00
N THR A 21 -5.34 -2.40 6.10
CA THR A 21 -6.29 -3.47 6.36
C THR A 21 -5.68 -4.60 7.20
N GLY A 22 -4.35 -4.71 7.25
CA GLY A 22 -3.64 -5.71 8.05
C GLY A 22 -2.12 -5.54 8.00
N ASP A 23 -1.42 -6.49 8.62
CA ASP A 23 0.04 -6.65 8.65
C ASP A 23 0.53 -7.85 7.83
N ASP A 24 -0.39 -8.62 7.24
CA ASP A 24 -0.13 -9.71 6.30
C ASP A 24 -0.32 -9.24 4.84
N PRO A 25 0.71 -9.33 3.98
CA PRO A 25 0.62 -8.90 2.58
C PRO A 25 -0.49 -9.60 1.77
N GLN A 26 -0.76 -10.86 2.07
CA GLN A 26 -1.75 -11.66 1.34
C GLN A 26 -3.17 -11.21 1.72
N GLU A 27 -3.43 -10.98 3.00
CA GLU A 27 -4.71 -10.41 3.47
C GLU A 27 -4.93 -8.99 2.92
N VAL A 28 -3.92 -8.13 2.96
CA VAL A 28 -4.00 -6.77 2.43
C VAL A 28 -4.34 -6.78 0.94
N SER A 29 -3.67 -7.62 0.14
CA SER A 29 -3.95 -7.78 -1.29
C SER A 29 -5.38 -8.29 -1.54
N GLN A 30 -5.83 -9.30 -0.80
CA GLN A 30 -7.19 -9.84 -0.96
C GLN A 30 -8.27 -8.79 -0.72
N TYR A 31 -8.18 -8.03 0.37
CA TYR A 31 -9.14 -6.96 0.65
C TYR A 31 -8.98 -5.76 -0.29
N GLY A 32 -7.76 -5.43 -0.70
CA GLY A 32 -7.49 -4.39 -1.68
C GLY A 32 -8.17 -4.68 -3.01
N ILE A 33 -8.01 -5.90 -3.53
CA ILE A 33 -8.66 -6.36 -4.77
C ILE A 33 -10.19 -6.36 -4.63
N ALA A 34 -10.71 -6.86 -3.51
CA ALA A 34 -12.16 -6.86 -3.27
C ALA A 34 -12.73 -5.43 -3.27
N ALA A 35 -12.04 -4.49 -2.62
CA ALA A 35 -12.43 -3.08 -2.63
C ALA A 35 -12.38 -2.48 -4.04
N MET A 36 -11.30 -2.71 -4.79
CA MET A 36 -11.16 -2.20 -6.16
C MET A 36 -12.23 -2.74 -7.10
N ASN A 37 -12.57 -4.02 -7.00
CA ASN A 37 -13.66 -4.61 -7.79
C ASN A 37 -15.01 -3.96 -7.46
N GLY A 38 -15.31 -3.74 -6.17
CA GLY A 38 -16.55 -3.05 -5.77
C GLY A 38 -16.65 -1.63 -6.32
N TYR A 39 -15.55 -0.87 -6.33
CA TYR A 39 -15.52 0.46 -6.96
C TYR A 39 -15.67 0.39 -8.48
N LYS A 40 -15.01 -0.58 -9.12
CA LYS A 40 -15.09 -0.79 -10.57
C LYS A 40 -16.52 -1.14 -11.01
N ASP A 41 -17.22 -1.99 -10.27
CA ASP A 41 -18.61 -2.36 -10.55
C ASP A 41 -19.56 -1.15 -10.46
N ALA A 42 -19.19 -0.14 -9.65
CA ALA A 42 -19.89 1.14 -9.56
C ALA A 42 -19.44 2.18 -10.63
N GLY A 43 -18.53 1.81 -11.53
CA GLY A 43 -17.96 2.71 -12.55
C GLY A 43 -16.98 3.74 -11.98
N ILE A 44 -16.38 3.48 -10.82
CA ILE A 44 -15.46 4.39 -10.13
C ILE A 44 -14.02 3.89 -10.27
N THR A 45 -13.13 4.75 -10.76
CA THR A 45 -11.69 4.47 -10.84
C THR A 45 -11.04 4.50 -9.45
N THR A 46 -10.14 3.55 -9.22
CA THR A 46 -9.33 3.45 -8.00
C THR A 46 -7.87 3.75 -8.28
N CYS A 47 -7.13 4.02 -7.20
CA CYS A 47 -5.69 4.13 -7.27
C CYS A 47 -5.11 3.62 -5.96
N GLY A 48 -4.41 2.49 -6.06
CA GLY A 48 -3.66 1.90 -4.97
C GLY A 48 -2.63 2.88 -4.43
N LYS A 49 -2.46 2.91 -3.10
CA LYS A 49 -1.49 3.78 -2.45
C LYS A 49 -0.95 3.16 -1.16
N HIS A 50 0.27 3.50 -0.74
CA HIS A 50 1.16 4.52 -1.32
C HIS A 50 2.41 3.84 -1.89
N PHE A 51 2.56 3.84 -3.22
CA PHE A 51 3.70 3.21 -3.86
C PHE A 51 5.04 3.88 -3.47
N PRO A 52 6.13 3.12 -3.22
CA PRO A 52 6.17 1.65 -3.21
C PRO A 52 5.61 1.03 -1.92
N SER A 53 5.71 1.71 -0.77
CA SER A 53 4.99 1.38 0.46
C SER A 53 5.09 2.53 1.45
N TYR A 54 4.03 2.75 2.24
CA TYR A 54 4.02 3.60 3.43
C TYR A 54 4.07 2.79 4.73
N GLY A 55 4.08 1.46 4.64
CA GLY A 55 3.91 0.56 5.78
C GLY A 55 5.14 0.40 6.68
N ASN A 56 6.32 0.77 6.18
CA ASN A 56 7.58 0.64 6.90
C ASN A 56 8.52 1.83 6.63
N LEU A 57 8.06 3.03 6.98
CA LEU A 57 8.85 4.25 6.84
C LEU A 57 9.69 4.52 8.08
N ASP A 58 10.94 4.94 7.89
CA ASP A 58 11.76 5.48 8.97
C ASP A 58 11.72 7.02 8.96
N PHE A 59 11.68 7.62 10.15
CA PHE A 59 11.66 9.06 10.37
C PHE A 59 12.85 9.41 11.26
N LEU A 60 13.83 10.15 10.72
CA LEU A 60 15.10 10.43 11.41
C LEU A 60 14.99 11.39 12.61
N GLY A 61 13.83 12.04 12.83
CA GLY A 61 13.66 12.97 13.96
C GLY A 61 12.20 13.30 14.30
N SER A 62 11.40 13.69 13.31
CA SER A 62 10.00 14.10 13.46
C SER A 62 9.10 13.41 12.44
N SER A 63 7.82 13.21 12.77
CA SER A 63 6.80 12.71 11.82
C SER A 63 6.49 13.69 10.68
N LEU A 64 7.09 14.89 10.70
CA LEU A 64 7.02 15.90 9.64
C LEU A 64 8.23 15.84 8.69
N ASP A 65 9.25 15.05 9.01
CA ASP A 65 10.42 14.91 8.17
C ASP A 65 10.11 14.07 6.93
N MET A 66 10.97 14.18 5.92
CA MET A 66 10.88 13.32 4.74
C MET A 66 11.16 11.87 5.14
N PRO A 67 10.19 10.95 4.98
CA PRO A 67 10.40 9.56 5.35
C PRO A 67 11.36 8.87 4.38
N ILE A 68 12.09 7.88 4.91
CA ILE A 68 13.02 7.07 4.13
C ILE A 68 12.60 5.61 4.20
N ILE A 69 12.67 4.93 3.06
CA ILE A 69 12.57 3.47 2.97
C ILE A 69 13.99 2.93 2.93
N THR A 70 14.35 2.13 3.93
CA THR A 70 15.71 1.53 4.06
C THR A 70 15.76 0.08 3.57
N GLU A 71 14.60 -0.49 3.23
CA GLU A 71 14.44 -1.85 2.72
C GLU A 71 15.10 -2.03 1.35
N THR A 72 15.65 -3.21 1.11
CA THR A 72 16.12 -3.60 -0.21
C THR A 72 14.96 -3.82 -1.17
N LEU A 73 15.22 -3.80 -2.48
CA LEU A 73 14.21 -4.11 -3.49
C LEU A 73 13.59 -5.50 -3.30
N GLU A 74 14.36 -6.47 -2.78
CA GLU A 74 13.88 -7.82 -2.47
C GLU A 74 12.92 -7.83 -1.27
N GLN A 75 13.22 -7.06 -0.22
CA GLN A 75 12.31 -6.91 0.91
C GLN A 75 11.01 -6.20 0.50
N LEU A 76 11.13 -5.16 -0.34
CA LEU A 76 9.98 -4.48 -0.92
C LEU A 76 9.17 -5.38 -1.85
N SER A 77 9.79 -6.29 -2.61
CA SER A 77 9.05 -7.17 -3.49
C SER A 77 8.21 -8.22 -2.77
N LEU A 78 8.61 -8.58 -1.55
CA LEU A 78 7.89 -9.55 -0.72
C LEU A 78 6.66 -8.94 -0.02
N GLY A 79 6.73 -7.67 0.40
CA GLY A 79 5.64 -7.01 1.13
C GLY A 79 4.87 -5.95 0.35
N ALA A 80 5.59 -5.10 -0.38
CA ALA A 80 5.13 -3.80 -0.89
C ALA A 80 4.81 -3.79 -2.40
N LEU A 81 5.63 -4.45 -3.23
CA LEU A 81 5.51 -4.48 -4.70
C LEU A 81 4.79 -5.74 -5.21
N ALA A 82 4.48 -6.68 -4.31
CA ALA A 82 3.85 -7.94 -4.65
C ALA A 82 2.45 -7.76 -5.26
N ASP A 83 1.79 -6.65 -4.95
CA ASP A 83 0.46 -6.32 -5.47
C ASP A 83 0.55 -5.47 -6.75
N ASP A 84 1.39 -4.43 -6.80
CA ASP A 84 1.45 -3.53 -7.96
C ASP A 84 1.86 -4.23 -9.28
N SER A 85 2.87 -5.11 -9.22
CA SER A 85 3.37 -5.85 -10.39
C SER A 85 2.45 -6.97 -10.90
N ARG A 86 1.57 -7.50 -10.06
CA ARG A 86 0.57 -8.51 -10.46
C ARG A 86 -0.74 -7.89 -10.93
N ASN A 87 -0.87 -6.57 -10.76
CA ASN A 87 -2.12 -5.84 -10.91
C ASN A 87 -1.93 -4.63 -11.84
N GLU A 88 -1.17 -4.79 -12.94
CA GLU A 88 -1.01 -3.81 -14.03
C GLU A 88 -2.35 -3.25 -14.58
N ARG A 89 -3.48 -3.87 -14.22
CA ARG A 89 -4.85 -3.42 -14.53
C ARG A 89 -5.50 -2.47 -13.51
N TYR A 90 -4.84 -2.16 -12.38
CA TYR A 90 -5.45 -1.41 -11.27
C TYR A 90 -4.53 -0.35 -10.63
N ALA A 91 -3.26 -0.25 -11.06
CA ALA A 91 -2.48 0.96 -10.88
C ALA A 91 -3.16 2.10 -11.65
N CYS A 92 -3.14 3.33 -11.14
CA CYS A 92 -3.69 4.55 -11.75
C CYS A 92 -3.48 4.60 -13.30
N MET A 93 -4.38 4.01 -14.06
CA MET A 93 -4.32 3.93 -15.52
C MET A 93 -5.72 4.31 -16.00
N PRO A 94 -5.91 5.51 -16.58
CA PRO A 94 -7.07 5.72 -17.43
C PRO A 94 -6.95 4.74 -18.61
N GLU A 95 -8.08 4.18 -19.05
CA GLU A 95 -8.12 3.34 -20.26
C GLU A 95 -7.45 3.98 -21.47
#